data_AF-A0AAV4EWA0-F1
#
_entry.id   AF-A0AAV4EWA0-F1
#
_cell.length_a   1.000
_cell.length_b   1.000
_cell.length_c   1.000
_cell.angle_alpha   90.00
_cell.angle_beta   90.00
_cell.angle_gamma   90.00
#
_symmetry.space_group_name_H-M   'P 1'
#
loop_
_entity.id
_entity.type
_entity.pdbx_description
1 polymer ?
#
loop_
_entity_poly.entity_id
_entity_poly.type
_entity_poly.pdbx_seq_one_letter_code
_entity_poly.pdbx_strand_id
1 'polypeptide(L)'
;ASKYGSVGFILGHEIGHLFDRNPQTGRPIDADGVERHWMTQTDLNTLDSKLECFRTQYNAIVHPVHSVTFDSRNSRVENMADATGVNATFRWVENKKKQLAKMTGIFKYDRDIQV
;
A
#
# COMPACT_ATOMS: atom_id res chain seq x y z
N ALA A 1 -6.69 18.78 2.91
CA ALA A 1 -6.96 17.42 2.42
C ALA A 1 -5.96 17.04 1.32
N SER A 2 -6.06 17.64 0.11
CA SER A 2 -5.31 17.19 -1.08
C SER A 2 -3.77 17.08 -0.93
N LYS A 3 -3.10 18.03 -0.25
CA LYS A 3 -1.64 17.95 -0.01
C LYS A 3 -1.24 16.79 0.92
N TYR A 4 -2.00 16.57 2.00
CA TYR A 4 -1.76 15.46 2.93
C TYR A 4 -2.17 14.12 2.32
N GLY A 5 -3.21 14.12 1.49
CA GLY A 5 -3.64 12.95 0.72
C GLY A 5 -2.54 12.47 -0.22
N SER A 6 -2.00 13.36 -1.05
CA SER A 6 -0.95 13.03 -2.02
C SER A 6 0.39 12.69 -1.37
N VAL A 7 0.95 13.61 -0.57
CA VAL A 7 2.27 13.39 0.05
C VAL A 7 2.21 12.27 1.09
N GLY A 8 1.15 12.19 1.89
CA GLY A 8 0.97 11.11 2.85
C GLY A 8 0.87 9.75 2.15
N PHE A 9 0.14 9.69 1.02
CA PHE A 9 0.01 8.46 0.25
C PHE A 9 1.37 7.99 -0.26
N ILE A 10 2.14 8.89 -0.90
CA ILE A 10 3.48 8.58 -1.43
C ILE A 10 4.37 8.08 -0.29
N LEU A 11 4.44 8.81 0.83
CA LEU A 11 5.26 8.39 1.97
C LEU A 11 4.85 7.02 2.52
N GLY A 12 3.55 6.75 2.62
CA GLY A 12 3.07 5.44 3.08
C GLY A 12 3.29 4.32 2.07
N HIS A 13 3.26 4.62 0.77
CA HIS A 13 3.62 3.71 -0.31
C HIS A 13 5.11 3.33 -0.21
N GLU A 14 6.01 4.30 -0.08
CA GLU A 14 7.46 4.02 0.06
C GLU A 14 7.78 3.25 1.35
N ILE A 15 7.05 3.49 2.44
CA ILE A 15 7.17 2.68 3.67
C ILE A 15 6.69 1.23 3.43
N GLY A 16 5.69 1.03 2.58
CA GLY A 16 5.20 -0.30 2.19
C GLY A 16 6.30 -1.16 1.54
N HIS A 17 7.16 -0.54 0.73
CA HIS A 17 8.28 -1.22 0.07
C HIS A 17 9.37 -1.72 1.03
N LEU A 18 9.41 -1.25 2.28
CA LEU A 18 10.35 -1.77 3.28
C LEU A 18 10.11 -3.25 3.61
N PHE A 19 8.94 -3.79 3.23
CA PHE A 19 8.58 -5.19 3.43
C PHE A 19 8.78 -6.05 2.17
N ASP A 20 9.39 -5.48 1.12
CA ASP A 20 9.73 -6.19 -0.09
C ASP A 20 10.89 -7.16 0.15
N ARG A 21 11.06 -8.08 -0.80
CA ARG A 21 12.16 -9.05 -0.78
C ARG A 21 13.01 -8.84 -2.02
N ASN A 22 14.30 -9.08 -1.89
CA ASN A 22 15.17 -9.14 -3.06
C ASN A 22 14.59 -10.17 -4.05
N PRO A 23 14.35 -9.79 -5.32
CA PRO A 23 13.68 -10.66 -6.28
C PRO A 23 14.54 -11.85 -6.74
N GLN A 24 15.86 -11.80 -6.57
CA GLN A 24 16.78 -12.89 -6.87
C GLN A 24 16.95 -13.86 -5.69
N THR A 25 17.08 -13.35 -4.46
CA THR A 25 17.38 -14.18 -3.28
C THR A 25 16.15 -14.51 -2.45
N GLY A 26 15.05 -13.78 -2.64
CA GLY A 26 13.84 -13.89 -1.84
C GLY A 26 14.02 -13.43 -0.39
N ARG A 27 15.15 -12.81 -0.05
CA ARG A 27 15.44 -12.37 1.32
C ARG A 27 14.88 -10.96 1.57
N PRO A 28 14.23 -10.72 2.70
CA PRO A 28 13.87 -9.37 3.08
C PRO A 28 15.13 -8.55 3.41
N ILE A 29 15.04 -7.25 3.17
CA ILE A 29 16.11 -6.29 3.41
C ILE A 29 15.92 -5.74 4.82
N ASP A 30 16.96 -5.80 5.66
CA ASP A 30 16.90 -5.28 7.02
C ASP A 30 17.04 -3.75 7.07
N ALA A 31 16.96 -3.18 8.27
CA ALA A 31 17.03 -1.73 8.48
C ALA A 31 18.37 -1.10 8.06
N ASP A 32 19.43 -1.89 7.91
CA ASP A 32 20.75 -1.45 7.45
C ASP A 32 20.91 -1.60 5.93
N GLY A 33 19.87 -2.05 5.22
CA GLY A 33 19.92 -2.31 3.78
C GLY A 33 20.55 -3.66 3.42
N VAL A 34 20.66 -4.60 4.36
CA VAL A 34 21.31 -5.90 4.15
C VAL A 34 20.27 -7.03 4.03
N GLU A 35 20.47 -7.93 3.08
CA GLU A 35 19.62 -9.11 2.92
C GLU A 35 19.84 -10.14 4.05
N ARG A 36 18.85 -10.28 4.93
CA ARG A 36 18.91 -11.21 6.07
C ARG A 36 17.56 -11.85 6.36
N HIS A 37 17.57 -13.01 7.02
CA HIS A 37 16.35 -13.63 7.53
C HIS A 37 15.95 -13.02 8.89
N TRP A 38 15.47 -11.78 8.88
CA TRP A 38 15.01 -11.08 10.08
C TRP A 38 13.50 -11.23 10.34
N MET A 39 12.75 -11.75 9.36
CA MET A 39 11.34 -12.15 9.51
C MET A 39 11.23 -13.64 9.77
N THR A 40 10.28 -14.05 10.62
CA THR A 40 10.02 -15.48 10.86
C THR A 40 9.37 -16.12 9.62
N GLN A 41 9.47 -17.45 9.50
CA GLN A 41 8.79 -18.16 8.40
C GLN A 41 7.27 -17.94 8.42
N THR A 42 6.68 -17.84 9.61
CA THR A 42 5.24 -17.55 9.77
C THR A 42 4.88 -16.17 9.21
N ASP A 43 5.70 -15.16 9.47
CA ASP A 43 5.47 -13.80 8.96
C ASP A 43 5.61 -13.76 7.43
N LEU A 44 6.62 -14.46 6.90
CA LEU A 44 6.84 -14.57 5.46
C LEU A 44 5.65 -15.23 4.76
N ASN A 45 5.14 -16.35 5.30
CA ASN A 45 3.97 -17.04 4.76
C ASN A 45 2.71 -16.16 4.81
N THR A 46 2.55 -15.39 5.90
CA THR A 46 1.43 -14.45 6.05
C THR A 46 1.50 -13.33 5.02
N LEU A 47 2.69 -12.78 4.79
CA LEU A 47 2.92 -11.77 3.76
C LEU A 47 2.64 -12.31 2.36
N ASP A 48 3.11 -13.51 2.05
CA ASP A 48 2.89 -14.15 0.74
C ASP A 48 1.40 -14.40 0.48
N SER A 49 0.65 -14.85 1.49
CA SER A 49 -0.81 -15.01 1.41
C SER A 49 -1.54 -13.68 1.13
N LYS A 50 -1.11 -12.59 1.77
CA LYS A 50 -1.68 -11.25 1.51
C LYS A 50 -1.36 -10.76 0.09
N LEU A 51 -0.13 -10.96 -0.37
CA LEU A 51 0.28 -10.58 -1.72
C LEU A 51 -0.47 -11.39 -2.79
N GLU A 52 -0.81 -12.64 -2.51
CA GLU A 52 -1.63 -13.47 -3.39
C GLU A 52 -3.07 -12.96 -3.51
N CYS A 53 -3.62 -12.36 -2.45
CA CYS A 53 -4.91 -11.67 -2.50
C CYS A 53 -4.87 -10.50 -3.50
N PHE A 54 -3.84 -9.66 -3.44
CA PHE A 54 -3.65 -8.57 -4.41
C PHE A 54 -3.46 -9.09 -5.84
N ARG A 55 -2.68 -10.16 -6.03
CA ARG A 55 -2.53 -10.79 -7.34
C ARG A 55 -3.88 -11.24 -7.89
N THR A 56 -4.68 -11.92 -7.07
CA THR A 56 -6.00 -12.44 -7.45
C THR A 56 -6.96 -11.30 -7.82
N GLN A 57 -7.02 -10.25 -6.98
CA GLN A 57 -7.87 -9.09 -7.22
C GLN A 57 -7.54 -8.41 -8.56
N TYR A 58 -6.26 -8.13 -8.82
CA TYR A 58 -5.86 -7.37 -10.00
C TYR A 58 -5.80 -8.20 -11.28
N ASN A 59 -5.60 -9.52 -11.19
CA ASN A 59 -5.72 -10.42 -12.33
C ASN A 59 -7.16 -10.50 -12.88
N ALA A 60 -8.17 -10.19 -12.07
CA ALA A 60 -9.56 -10.13 -12.51
C ALA A 60 -9.87 -8.88 -13.36
N ILE A 61 -8.94 -7.92 -13.43
CA ILE A 61 -9.10 -6.71 -14.24
C ILE A 61 -8.73 -7.03 -15.69
N VAL A 62 -9.70 -6.86 -16.58
CA VAL A 62 -9.51 -6.99 -18.04
C VAL A 62 -9.22 -5.61 -18.60
N HIS A 63 -8.13 -5.47 -19.36
CA HIS A 63 -7.81 -4.20 -20.01
C HIS A 63 -8.93 -3.84 -21.01
N PRO A 64 -9.61 -2.69 -20.86
CA PRO A 64 -10.85 -2.39 -21.57
C PRO A 64 -10.66 -2.29 -23.09
N VAL A 65 -9.44 -1.99 -23.55
CA VAL A 65 -9.13 -1.77 -24.98
C VAL A 65 -8.51 -3.00 -25.64
N HIS A 66 -7.81 -3.84 -24.88
CA HIS A 66 -6.97 -4.90 -25.45
C HIS A 66 -7.45 -6.31 -25.11
N SER A 67 -8.48 -6.43 -24.25
CA SER A 67 -9.04 -7.72 -23.80
C SER A 67 -7.99 -8.69 -23.23
N VAL A 68 -6.86 -8.15 -22.78
CA VAL A 68 -5.81 -8.89 -22.09
C VAL A 68 -6.04 -8.81 -20.59
N THR A 69 -5.77 -9.90 -19.88
CA THR A 69 -5.69 -9.93 -18.43
C THR A 69 -4.30 -9.47 -18.00
N PHE A 70 -4.24 -8.72 -16.89
CA PHE A 70 -2.97 -8.26 -16.33
C PHE A 70 -2.29 -9.42 -15.59
N ASP A 71 -1.00 -9.72 -15.85
CA ASP A 71 -0.23 -10.59 -14.95
C ASP A 71 0.27 -9.78 -13.77
N SER A 72 -0.49 -9.83 -12.68
CA SER A 72 -0.22 -9.05 -11.47
C SER A 72 0.83 -9.66 -10.56
N ARG A 73 1.61 -10.65 -11.03
CA ARG A 73 2.69 -11.26 -10.24
C ARG A 73 3.71 -10.22 -9.77
N ASN A 74 4.05 -9.27 -10.63
CA ASN A 74 5.02 -8.22 -10.31
C ASN A 74 4.34 -7.02 -9.63
N SER A 75 3.13 -6.66 -10.05
CA SER A 75 2.43 -5.49 -9.50
C SER A 75 1.78 -5.73 -8.12
N ARG A 76 1.64 -6.97 -7.65
CA ARG A 76 1.07 -7.26 -6.31
C ARG A 76 1.79 -6.52 -5.18
N VAL A 77 3.08 -6.25 -5.35
CA VAL A 77 3.93 -5.59 -4.34
C VAL A 77 3.65 -4.09 -4.34
N GLU A 78 3.59 -3.48 -5.52
CA GLU A 78 3.10 -2.09 -5.72
C GLU A 78 1.67 -1.91 -5.20
N ASN A 79 0.77 -2.84 -5.51
CA ASN A 79 -0.62 -2.78 -5.05
C ASN A 79 -0.73 -2.87 -3.52
N MET A 80 0.17 -3.62 -2.87
CA MET A 80 0.28 -3.65 -1.41
C MET A 80 0.83 -2.32 -0.88
N ALA A 81 1.84 -1.75 -1.51
CA ALA A 81 2.40 -0.44 -1.17
C ALA A 81 1.33 0.66 -1.31
N ASP A 82 0.56 0.68 -2.40
CA ASP A 82 -0.57 1.58 -2.62
C ASP A 82 -1.64 1.46 -1.53
N ALA A 83 -2.06 0.23 -1.22
CA ALA A 83 -3.02 -0.03 -0.14
C ALA A 83 -2.49 0.46 1.22
N THR A 84 -1.19 0.30 1.46
CA THR A 84 -0.50 0.78 2.66
C THR A 84 -0.50 2.30 2.71
N GLY A 85 -0.18 2.97 1.59
CA GLY A 85 -0.21 4.42 1.43
C GLY A 85 -1.57 5.03 1.71
N VAL A 86 -2.63 4.48 1.11
CA VAL A 86 -4.01 4.94 1.34
C VAL A 86 -4.40 4.76 2.80
N ASN A 87 -4.18 3.58 3.37
CA ASN A 87 -4.58 3.28 4.74
C ASN A 87 -3.81 4.13 5.77
N ALA A 88 -2.49 4.24 5.63
CA ALA A 88 -1.67 5.07 6.52
C ALA A 88 -2.10 6.54 6.49
N THR A 89 -2.35 7.07 5.29
CA THR A 89 -2.81 8.46 5.10
C THR A 89 -4.19 8.68 5.70
N PHE A 90 -5.13 7.78 5.42
CA PHE A 90 -6.48 7.87 5.94
C PHE A 90 -6.49 7.84 7.47
N ARG A 91 -5.76 6.89 8.08
CA ARG A 91 -5.62 6.81 9.54
C ARG A 91 -4.99 8.07 10.14
N TRP A 92 -4.00 8.66 9.47
CA TRP A 92 -3.41 9.93 9.91
C TRP A 92 -4.42 11.07 9.86
N VAL A 93 -5.19 11.18 8.77
CA VAL A 93 -6.24 12.20 8.61
C VAL A 93 -7.29 12.07 9.70
N GLU A 94 -7.77 10.85 9.97
CA GLU A 94 -8.75 10.59 11.03
C GLU A 94 -8.21 10.97 12.42
N ASN A 95 -6.97 10.59 12.73
CA ASN A 95 -6.31 10.98 13.99
C ASN A 95 -6.14 12.51 14.12
N LYS A 96 -6.02 13.23 13.00
CA LYS A 96 -5.83 14.68 12.94
C LYS A 96 -7.11 15.45 12.64
N LYS A 97 -8.26 14.79 12.51
CA LYS A 97 -9.53 15.37 12.05
C LYS A 97 -9.91 16.66 12.79
N LYS A 98 -9.80 16.68 14.13
CA LYS A 98 -10.08 17.87 14.96
C LYS A 98 -9.12 19.04 14.70
N GLN A 99 -7.86 18.75 14.35
CA GLN A 99 -6.84 19.75 14.07
C GLN A 99 -7.01 20.29 12.64
N LEU A 100 -7.27 19.38 11.69
CA LEU A 100 -7.54 19.70 10.29
C LEU A 100 -8.84 20.47 10.09
N ALA A 101 -9.87 20.22 10.91
CA ALA A 101 -11.15 20.94 10.85
C ALA A 101 -11.01 22.43 11.20
N LYS A 102 -9.99 22.79 11.99
CA LYS A 102 -9.66 24.18 12.32
C LYS A 102 -8.92 24.88 11.18
N MET A 103 -8.30 24.13 10.28
CA MET A 103 -7.68 24.64 9.05
C MET A 103 -8.79 24.76 8.00
N THR A 104 -9.38 25.95 7.90
CA THR A 104 -10.59 26.22 7.09
C THR A 104 -10.50 25.67 5.66
N GLY A 105 -11.59 25.02 5.20
CA GLY A 105 -11.78 24.59 3.80
C GLY A 105 -11.43 23.14 3.45
N ILE A 106 -10.91 22.33 4.38
CA ILE A 106 -10.42 20.97 4.09
C ILE A 106 -11.53 19.92 3.87
N PHE A 107 -12.71 20.08 4.47
CA PHE A 107 -13.75 19.04 4.52
C PHE A 107 -15.04 19.40 3.77
N LYS A 108 -14.98 20.25 2.74
CA LYS A 108 -16.17 20.69 1.99
C LYS A 108 -16.93 19.53 1.28
N TYR A 109 -16.29 18.36 1.13
CA TYR A 109 -16.83 17.17 0.48
C TYR A 109 -16.79 15.91 1.37
N ASP A 110 -16.88 16.08 2.70
CA ASP A 110 -17.02 14.94 3.64
C ASP A 110 -18.43 14.33 3.50
N ARG A 111 -18.68 13.65 2.38
CA ARG A 111 -19.83 12.74 2.22
C ARG A 111 -19.28 11.32 2.15
N ASP A 112 -19.55 10.58 3.22
CA ASP A 112 -19.71 9.13 3.25
C ASP A 112 -18.57 8.31 2.63
N ILE A 113 -17.41 8.33 3.28
CA ILE A 113 -16.43 7.24 3.15
C ILE A 113 -16.71 6.25 4.28
N GLN A 114 -17.64 5.32 4.07
CA GLN A 114 -17.66 4.07 4.81
C GLN A 114 -16.76 3.09 4.06
N VAL A 115 -15.59 2.80 4.64
CA VAL A 115 -14.72 1.68 4.24
C VAL A 115 -15.15 0.45 5.02
#